data_AF-A0A1M3T113-F1
#
_entry.id   AF-A0A1M3T113-F1
#
_cell.length_a   1.000
_cell.length_b   1.000
_cell.length_c   1.000
_cell.angle_alpha   90.00
_cell.angle_beta   90.00
_cell.angle_gamma   90.00
#
_symmetry.space_group_name_H-M   'P 1'
#
loop_
_entity.id
_entity.type
_entity.pdbx_description
1 polymer ?
#
loop_
_entity_poly.entity_id
_entity_poly.type
_entity_poly.pdbx_seq_one_letter_code
_entity_poly.pdbx_strand_id
1 'polypeptide(L)' 'MGRGWEWWPGVFGQVFWSWIVGPVVPWKSRHIHDTHGWRIQTIGCVIANLPATPMWLIALYVPAMEPVNQYWLPPQW' A
#
# COMPACT_ATOMS: atom_id res chain seq x y z
N MET A 1 12.28 -18.27 1.17
CA MET A 1 11.99 -18.12 -0.26
C MET A 1 11.17 -16.85 -0.44
N GLY A 2 11.34 -16.05 -1.51
CA GLY A 2 10.48 -14.86 -1.76
C GLY A 2 11.12 -13.47 -1.63
N ARG A 3 12.44 -13.35 -1.44
CA ARG A 3 13.17 -12.05 -1.41
C ARG A 3 13.80 -11.68 -2.77
N GLY A 4 13.25 -12.22 -3.86
CA GLY A 4 13.77 -12.02 -5.20
C GLY A 4 13.57 -10.58 -5.70
N TRP A 5 14.34 -10.20 -6.72
CA TRP A 5 14.20 -8.88 -7.35
C TRP A 5 12.82 -8.68 -8.04
N GLU A 6 12.12 -9.78 -8.27
CA GLU A 6 10.81 -9.89 -8.93
C GLU A 6 9.73 -9.01 -8.29
N TRP A 7 9.85 -8.69 -7.00
CA TRP A 7 8.85 -7.93 -6.25
C TRP A 7 9.07 -6.42 -6.27
N TRP A 8 10.27 -5.95 -6.62
CA TRP A 8 10.59 -4.52 -6.62
C TRP A 8 9.68 -3.67 -7.52
N PRO A 9 9.28 -4.10 -8.73
CA PRO A 9 8.31 -3.36 -9.54
C PRO A 9 6.98 -3.15 -8.80
N GLY A 10 6.52 -4.15 -8.05
CA GLY A 10 5.31 -4.07 -7.23
C GLY A 10 5.47 -3.11 -6.07
N VAL A 11 6.58 -3.20 -5.32
CA VAL A 11 6.91 -2.29 -4.21
C VAL A 11 6.97 -0.84 -4.69
N PHE A 12 7.68 -0.56 -5.79
CA PHE A 12 7.75 0.77 -6.37
C PHE A 12 6.39 1.29 -6.82
N GLY A 13 5.59 0.44 -7.47
CA GLY A 13 4.22 0.78 -7.86
C GLY A 13 3.37 1.14 -6.64
N GLN A 14 3.41 0.33 -5.59
CA GLN A 14 2.62 0.54 -4.38
C GLN A 14 3.01 1.83 -3.65
N VAL A 15 4.30 2.12 -3.52
CA VAL A 15 4.77 3.41 -2.98
C VAL A 15 4.29 4.56 -3.85
N PHE A 16 4.47 4.48 -5.17
CA PHE A 16 4.08 5.55 -6.09
C PHE A 16 2.57 5.83 -6.00
N TRP A 17 1.73 4.81 -6.04
CA TRP A 17 0.28 5.00 -6.01
C TRP A 17 -0.23 5.40 -4.63
N SER A 18 0.22 4.76 -3.55
CA SER A 18 -0.30 5.04 -2.20
C SER A 18 0.28 6.31 -1.58
N TRP A 19 1.54 6.62 -1.84
CA TRP A 19 2.24 7.75 -1.18
C TRP A 19 2.36 9.00 -2.04
N ILE A 20 2.24 8.89 -3.37
CA ILE A 20 2.34 10.06 -4.27
C ILE A 20 0.98 10.36 -4.90
N VAL A 21 0.42 9.43 -5.67
CA VAL A 21 -0.85 9.68 -6.37
C VAL A 21 -2.01 9.81 -5.38
N GLY A 22 -2.06 8.91 -4.40
CA GLY A 22 -3.07 8.84 -3.34
C GLY A 22 -3.31 10.18 -2.63
N PRO A 23 -2.29 10.91 -2.16
CA PRO A 23 -2.47 12.23 -1.57
C PRO A 23 -2.67 13.36 -2.59
N VAL A 24 -2.07 13.27 -3.79
CA VAL A 24 -2.16 14.34 -4.80
C VAL A 24 -3.58 14.46 -5.38
N VAL A 25 -4.29 13.36 -5.57
CA VAL A 25 -5.66 13.36 -6.12
C VAL A 25 -6.66 14.12 -5.23
N PRO A 26 -6.85 13.77 -3.94
CA PRO A 26 -7.73 14.51 -3.03
C PRO A 26 -7.26 15.94 -2.78
N TRP A 27 -5.95 16.22 -2.90
CA TRP A 27 -5.45 17.59 -2.90
C TRP A 27 -5.92 18.35 -4.14
N LYS A 28 -5.84 17.81 -5.35
CA LYS A 28 -6.32 18.52 -6.53
C LYS A 28 -7.85 18.72 -6.52
N SER A 29 -8.62 17.81 -5.92
CA SER A 29 -10.09 17.88 -5.88
C SER A 29 -10.67 18.70 -4.71
N ARG A 30 -9.84 19.36 -3.89
CA ARG A 30 -10.29 20.06 -2.67
C ARG A 30 -11.32 21.19 -2.87
N HIS A 31 -11.44 21.72 -4.08
CA HIS A 31 -12.40 22.78 -4.43
C HIS A 31 -13.67 22.23 -5.13
N ILE A 32 -13.78 20.92 -5.31
CA ILE A 32 -14.94 20.27 -5.92
C ILE A 32 -15.97 20.00 -4.82
N HIS A 33 -17.22 20.40 -5.06
CA HIS A 33 -18.33 20.13 -4.15
C HIS A 33 -18.83 18.69 -4.39
N ASP A 34 -18.45 17.79 -3.50
CA ASP A 34 -18.63 16.35 -3.64
C ASP A 34 -19.91 15.88 -2.93
N THR A 35 -20.96 15.57 -3.69
CA THR A 35 -22.28 15.17 -3.16
C THR A 35 -22.28 13.76 -2.55
N HIS A 36 -21.36 12.89 -2.98
CA HIS A 36 -21.30 11.48 -2.56
C HIS A 36 -20.19 11.20 -1.54
N GLY A 37 -19.45 12.23 -1.12
CA GLY A 37 -18.33 12.11 -0.19
C GLY A 37 -17.15 11.31 -0.76
N TRP A 38 -17.04 11.19 -2.09
CA TRP A 38 -16.00 10.41 -2.77
C TRP A 38 -14.59 10.83 -2.33
N ARG A 39 -14.36 12.13 -2.14
CA ARG A 39 -13.07 12.63 -1.62
C ARG A 39 -12.71 12.05 -0.26
N ILE A 40 -13.65 11.96 0.68
CA ILE A 40 -13.40 11.43 2.04
C ILE A 40 -13.15 9.93 1.97
N GLN A 41 -13.93 9.20 1.17
CA GLN A 41 -13.73 7.77 0.94
C GLN A 41 -12.35 7.50 0.35
N THR A 42 -11.92 8.34 -0.60
CA THR A 42 -10.60 8.23 -1.22
C THR A 42 -9.49 8.52 -0.21
N ILE A 43 -9.62 9.54 0.64
CA ILE A 43 -8.67 9.80 1.73
C ILE A 43 -8.59 8.60 2.69
N GLY A 44 -9.73 8.05 3.11
CA GLY A 44 -9.78 6.87 3.96
C GLY A 44 -9.10 5.65 3.33
N CYS A 45 -9.36 5.40 2.05
CA CYS A 45 -8.71 4.35 1.27
C CYS A 45 -7.18 4.55 1.20
N VAL A 46 -6.72 5.76 0.92
CA VAL A 46 -5.27 6.08 0.87
C VAL A 46 -4.62 5.84 2.22
N ILE A 47 -5.22 6.33 3.31
CA ILE A 47 -4.68 6.14 4.67
C ILE A 47 -4.59 4.65 5.03
N ALA A 48 -5.63 3.86 4.71
CA ALA A 48 -5.63 2.42 4.94
C ALA A 48 -4.55 1.67 4.15
N ASN A 49 -4.16 2.19 2.97
CA ASN A 49 -3.13 1.58 2.12
C ASN A 49 -1.69 2.04 2.42
N LEU A 50 -1.49 3.17 3.14
CA LEU A 50 -0.16 3.65 3.54
C LEU A 50 0.71 2.57 4.22
N PRO A 51 0.21 1.79 5.20
CA PRO A 51 1.01 0.77 5.87
C PRO A 51 1.26 -0.49 5.04
N ALA A 52 0.62 -0.67 3.88
CA ALA A 52 0.70 -1.91 3.12
C ALA A 52 2.14 -2.22 2.66
N THR A 53 2.86 -1.25 2.10
CA THR A 53 4.25 -1.43 1.69
C THR A 53 5.21 -1.73 2.86
N PRO A 54 5.20 -0.96 3.98
CA PRO A 54 6.06 -1.31 5.11
C PRO A 54 5.71 -2.65 5.75
N MET A 55 4.42 -3.04 5.82
CA MET A 55 4.04 -4.38 6.27
C MET A 55 4.58 -5.48 5.37
N TRP A 56 4.54 -5.29 4.05
CA TRP A 56 5.13 -6.23 3.10
C TRP A 56 6.64 -6.40 3.29
N LEU A 57 7.38 -5.28 3.51
CA LEU A 57 8.81 -5.35 3.82
C LEU A 57 9.07 -6.05 5.16
N ILE A 58 8.27 -5.78 6.19
CA ILE A 58 8.37 -6.47 7.48
C ILE A 58 8.17 -7.97 7.31
N ALA A 59 7.16 -8.39 6.55
CA ALA A 59 6.89 -9.79 6.25
C ALA A 59 8.06 -10.49 5.56
N LEU A 60 8.80 -9.79 4.69
CA LEU A 60 9.93 -10.35 3.96
C LEU A 60 11.22 -10.46 4.78
N TYR A 61 11.46 -9.53 5.70
CA TYR A 61 12.77 -9.36 6.33
C TYR A 61 12.79 -9.64 7.84
N VAL A 62 11.65 -9.67 8.53
CA VAL A 62 11.60 -9.92 9.97
C VAL A 62 11.50 -11.43 10.24
N PRO A 63 12.44 -12.03 11.00
CA PRO A 63 12.44 -13.47 11.27
C PRO A 63 11.20 -13.95 12.04
N ALA A 64 10.53 -13.07 12.79
CA ALA A 64 9.27 -13.38 13.47
C ALA A 64 8.12 -13.70 12.50
N MET A 65 8.21 -13.30 11.22
CA MET A 65 7.21 -13.60 10.19
C MET A 65 7.50 -14.92 9.44
N GLU A 66 8.64 -15.55 9.68
CA GLU A 66 9.03 -16.82 9.07
C GLU A 66 8.02 -17.97 9.27
N PRO A 67 7.39 -18.18 10.46
CA PRO A 67 6.34 -19.20 10.62
C PRO A 67 5.07 -18.90 9.80
N VAL A 68 4.73 -17.62 9.59
CA VAL A 68 3.58 -17.23 8.76
C VAL A 68 3.89 -17.43 7.28
N ASN A 69 5.12 -17.09 6.89
CA ASN A 69 5.61 -17.21 5.51
C ASN A 69 5.72 -18.67 5.02
N GLN A 70 5.63 -19.66 5.91
CA GLN A 70 5.54 -21.06 5.53
C GLN A 70 4.20 -21.41 4.87
N TYR A 71 3.14 -20.68 5.22
CA TYR A 71 1.77 -20.92 4.75
C TYR A 71 1.30 -19.84 3.77
N TRP A 72 1.76 -18.60 3.93
CA TRP A 72 1.31 -17.44 3.16
C TRP A 72 2.49 -16.68 2.56
N LEU A 73 2.52 -16.50 1.24
CA LEU A 73 3.62 -15.73 0.65
C LEU A 73 3.47 -14.24 0.98
N PRO A 74 4.54 -13.55 1.41
CA PRO A 74 4.52 -12.14 1.82
C PRO A 74 3.89 -11.11 0.84
N PRO A 75 3.84 -11.33 -0.50
CA PRO A 75 3.13 -10.43 -1.42
C PRO A 75 1.62 -10.69 -1.57
N GLN A 76 1.09 -11.75 -0.97
CA GLN A 76 -0.24 -12.30 -1.31
C GLN A 76 -1.33 -11.99 -0.29
N TRP A 77 -1.01 -11.30 0.80
CA TRP A 77 -1.92 -10.92 1.88
C TRP A 77 -1.71 -9.45 2.25
#